data_AF-A0A2E2U6N3-F1
#
_entry.id   AF-A0A2E2U6N3-F1
#
_cell.length_a   1.000
_cell.length_b   1.000
_cell.length_c   1.000
_cell.angle_alpha   90.00
_cell.angle_beta   90.00
_cell.angle_gamma   90.00
#
_symmetry.space_group_name_H-M   'P 1'
#
loop_
_entity.id
_entity.type
_entity.pdbx_description
1 polymer ?
#
loop_
_entity_poly.entity_id
_entity_poly.type
_entity_poly.pdbx_seq_one_letter_code
_entity_poly.pdbx_strand_id
1 'polypeptide(L)'
;MKLAIIVLFLLQSCGTFKSQQPNICKVLKLDNCNNSKRGLSRSAGASLPSVNAAAFSNPAAIALNKGWGVESITFGNESQLGLVYGTGRVGGAVASSPNDGTFFGNLAVEDSQNYRRRVMALERFKEEKWAFSGGVNLFGGDEKRGLSLDIGGMWRRHLELEEDHFGGGLTLTWNKILSLGVSQYNDVYYQDLRDREGQIFDQEGNATSVIFGSNSLYEYRYRVTSFVYGLKFSVLAFDYITLKTEYEDEAIEPSYSTVWNMSYFYRRWIFSYGKRFEESFKEVYDSEEEIFLTQKRKDDVFLGAQYALPFGLVVGGFYNYYLLDDLSLGLTYFF
;
A
#
# COMPACT_ATOMS: atom_id res chain seq x y z
N MET A 1 1.39 -8.39 -31.16
CA MET A 1 0.37 -7.40 -30.72
C MET A 1 -0.89 -7.48 -31.59
N LYS A 2 -1.73 -8.52 -31.43
CA LYS A 2 -3.05 -8.67 -32.12
C LYS A 2 -3.89 -9.86 -31.59
N LEU A 3 -3.76 -10.23 -30.31
CA LEU A 3 -4.48 -11.39 -29.73
C LEU A 3 -5.32 -11.08 -28.47
N ALA A 4 -5.38 -9.82 -28.03
CA ALA A 4 -6.03 -9.46 -26.76
C ALA A 4 -7.51 -9.03 -26.88
N ILE A 5 -8.08 -8.95 -28.09
CA ILE A 5 -9.44 -8.40 -28.30
C ILE A 5 -10.53 -9.48 -28.40
N ILE A 6 -10.18 -10.75 -28.56
CA ILE A 6 -11.16 -11.83 -28.83
C ILE A 6 -11.79 -12.41 -27.55
N VAL A 7 -11.18 -12.23 -26.37
CA VAL A 7 -11.76 -12.69 -25.09
C VAL A 7 -12.86 -11.75 -24.57
N LEU A 8 -12.92 -10.50 -25.03
CA LEU A 8 -13.94 -9.54 -24.59
C LEU A 8 -15.29 -9.68 -25.33
N PHE A 9 -15.33 -10.39 -26.47
CA PHE A 9 -16.56 -10.54 -27.28
C PHE A 9 -17.35 -11.83 -27.00
N LEU A 10 -16.80 -12.78 -26.25
CA LEU A 10 -17.49 -14.03 -25.88
C LEU A 10 -18.35 -13.93 -24.60
N LEU A 11 -18.48 -12.74 -24.00
CA LEU A 11 -19.41 -12.48 -22.88
C LEU A 11 -20.79 -11.98 -23.33
N GLN A 12 -21.08 -11.97 -24.64
CA GLN A 12 -22.41 -11.68 -25.18
C GLN A 12 -23.04 -12.93 -25.79
N SER A 13 -23.49 -13.87 -24.94
CA SER A 13 -24.51 -14.83 -25.36
C SER A 13 -25.50 -15.11 -24.23
N CYS A 14 -26.68 -14.53 -24.39
CA CYS A 14 -27.99 -14.93 -23.89
C CYS A 14 -28.04 -16.05 -22.84
N GLY A 15 -28.10 -15.65 -21.57
CA GLY A 15 -28.83 -16.36 -20.53
C GLY A 15 -30.09 -15.58 -20.19
N THR A 16 -31.21 -15.91 -20.83
CA THR A 16 -32.55 -15.45 -20.46
C THR A 16 -32.91 -15.95 -19.07
N PHE A 17 -32.69 -15.12 -18.05
CA PHE A 17 -33.41 -15.20 -16.78
C PHE A 17 -34.38 -14.02 -16.68
N LYS A 18 -35.65 -14.31 -16.99
CA LYS A 18 -36.78 -13.53 -16.50
C LYS A 18 -36.82 -13.68 -14.98
N SER A 19 -36.33 -12.66 -14.27
CA SER A 19 -36.73 -12.35 -12.90
C SER A 19 -37.13 -10.88 -12.89
N GLN A 20 -38.44 -10.64 -12.86
CA GLN A 20 -39.03 -9.35 -12.50
C GLN A 20 -38.72 -9.11 -11.01
N GLN A 21 -37.59 -8.47 -10.71
CA GLN A 21 -37.47 -7.64 -9.52
C GLN A 21 -36.61 -6.41 -9.82
N PRO A 22 -36.95 -5.24 -9.26
CA PRO A 22 -36.17 -4.03 -9.46
C PRO A 22 -34.72 -4.27 -9.01
N ASN A 23 -33.74 -3.84 -9.80
CA ASN A 23 -32.35 -3.82 -9.34
C ASN A 23 -32.33 -3.00 -8.04
N ILE A 24 -31.89 -3.62 -6.95
CA ILE A 24 -32.16 -3.21 -5.58
C ILE A 24 -31.51 -1.85 -5.21
N CYS A 25 -30.53 -1.44 -6.03
CA CYS A 25 -29.95 -0.11 -6.08
C CYS A 25 -30.81 0.92 -6.84
N LYS A 26 -32.07 0.64 -7.17
CA LYS A 26 -33.02 1.60 -7.77
C LYS A 26 -34.17 1.98 -6.82
N VAL A 27 -34.27 1.32 -5.67
CA VAL A 27 -35.12 1.75 -4.53
C VAL A 27 -34.41 2.82 -3.67
N LEU A 28 -33.08 2.93 -3.78
CA LEU A 28 -32.18 4.01 -3.33
C LEU A 28 -32.61 4.87 -2.13
N LYS A 29 -32.71 4.28 -0.95
CA LYS A 29 -32.18 4.96 0.25
C LYS A 29 -31.10 4.15 0.97
N LEU A 30 -30.36 3.36 0.17
CA LEU A 30 -29.07 2.70 0.41
C LEU A 30 -28.63 2.48 1.87
N ASP A 31 -28.81 1.25 2.33
CA ASP A 31 -28.01 0.61 3.37
C ASP A 31 -27.56 -0.78 2.84
N ASN A 32 -26.30 -1.13 3.09
CA ASN A 32 -25.66 -2.45 2.85
C ASN A 32 -26.07 -3.28 1.60
N CYS A 33 -25.44 -3.01 0.45
CA CYS A 33 -25.43 -3.95 -0.68
C CYS A 33 -23.98 -4.24 -1.09
N ASN A 34 -23.51 -5.42 -0.69
CA ASN A 34 -22.22 -6.10 -0.94
C ASN A 34 -20.97 -5.68 -0.13
N ASN A 35 -20.16 -6.69 0.19
CA ASN A 35 -18.84 -6.62 0.84
C ASN A 35 -17.82 -5.71 0.11
N SER A 36 -18.13 -5.25 -1.10
CA SER A 36 -17.42 -4.20 -1.82
C SER A 36 -17.45 -2.83 -1.12
N LYS A 37 -18.31 -2.64 -0.10
CA LYS A 37 -18.39 -1.40 0.69
C LYS A 37 -17.19 -1.13 1.61
N ARG A 38 -16.38 -2.14 1.99
CA ARG A 38 -15.28 -1.94 2.96
C ARG A 38 -14.14 -1.06 2.43
N GLY A 39 -13.79 -1.17 1.14
CA GLY A 39 -12.84 -0.25 0.52
C GLY A 39 -13.41 1.18 0.47
N LEU A 40 -14.65 1.31 0.03
CA LEU A 40 -15.34 2.60 -0.12
C LEU A 40 -15.63 3.33 1.21
N SER A 41 -15.73 2.61 2.34
CA SER A 41 -16.02 3.19 3.65
C SER A 41 -14.84 3.92 4.31
N ARG A 42 -13.60 3.68 3.86
CA ARG A 42 -12.40 4.31 4.44
C ARG A 42 -12.39 5.82 4.23
N SER A 43 -11.92 6.62 5.17
CA SER A 43 -11.91 8.08 4.99
C SER A 43 -10.90 8.55 3.96
N ALA A 44 -9.75 7.88 3.86
CA ALA A 44 -8.75 8.04 2.81
C ALA A 44 -8.32 6.67 2.27
N GLY A 45 -7.80 6.63 1.04
CA GLY A 45 -7.21 5.41 0.51
C GLY A 45 -8.22 4.30 0.21
N ALA A 46 -9.38 4.69 -0.32
CA ALA A 46 -10.48 3.77 -0.60
C ALA A 46 -10.24 2.88 -1.82
N SER A 47 -9.36 3.29 -2.72
CA SER A 47 -8.94 2.50 -3.87
C SER A 47 -7.83 1.50 -3.54
N LEU A 48 -7.14 1.61 -2.40
CA LEU A 48 -6.03 0.72 -2.06
C LEU A 48 -6.51 -0.70 -1.76
N PRO A 49 -5.72 -1.72 -2.15
CA PRO A 49 -6.14 -3.11 -2.06
C PRO A 49 -6.32 -3.62 -0.63
N SER A 50 -5.55 -3.13 0.35
CA SER A 50 -5.58 -3.58 1.75
C SER A 50 -5.83 -2.44 2.75
N VAL A 51 -6.35 -2.77 3.94
CA VAL A 51 -6.55 -1.79 5.01
C VAL A 51 -5.22 -1.32 5.56
N ASN A 52 -4.24 -2.23 5.71
CA ASN A 52 -2.90 -1.88 6.18
C ASN A 52 -2.23 -0.87 5.24
N ALA A 53 -2.32 -1.06 3.92
CA ALA A 53 -1.76 -0.09 2.98
C ALA A 53 -2.38 1.31 3.15
N ALA A 54 -3.68 1.40 3.42
CA ALA A 54 -4.31 2.70 3.71
C ALA A 54 -3.89 3.28 5.07
N ALA A 55 -3.86 2.47 6.12
CA ALA A 55 -3.56 2.90 7.49
C ALA A 55 -2.11 3.37 7.66
N PHE A 56 -1.16 2.67 7.05
CA PHE A 56 0.26 3.06 7.14
C PHE A 56 0.65 4.16 6.14
N SER A 57 -0.18 4.45 5.12
CA SER A 57 -0.03 5.67 4.31
C SER A 57 -0.69 6.90 4.93
N ASN A 58 -1.79 6.74 5.68
CA ASN A 58 -2.37 7.78 6.53
C ASN A 58 -3.14 7.15 7.71
N PRO A 59 -2.68 7.32 8.97
CA PRO A 59 -3.30 6.65 10.12
C PRO A 59 -4.75 7.09 10.38
N ALA A 60 -5.17 8.26 9.89
CA ALA A 60 -6.55 8.70 10.00
C ALA A 60 -7.52 7.90 9.10
N ALA A 61 -7.02 7.10 8.14
CA ALA A 61 -7.82 6.33 7.21
C ALA A 61 -8.60 5.16 7.86
N ILE A 62 -8.18 4.70 9.04
CA ILE A 62 -8.68 3.45 9.63
C ILE A 62 -9.95 3.59 10.48
N ALA A 63 -10.27 4.80 10.92
CA ALA A 63 -11.33 5.05 11.91
C ALA A 63 -12.71 4.49 11.48
N LEU A 64 -13.00 4.51 10.18
CA LEU A 64 -14.31 4.14 9.62
C LEU A 64 -14.45 2.65 9.25
N ASN A 65 -13.39 1.84 9.41
CA ASN A 65 -13.50 0.40 9.24
C ASN A 65 -14.32 -0.20 10.39
N LYS A 66 -15.15 -1.20 10.08
CA LYS A 66 -15.98 -1.90 11.07
C LYS A 66 -15.62 -3.37 11.12
N GLY A 67 -15.41 -3.89 12.32
CA GLY A 67 -15.09 -5.28 12.61
C GLY A 67 -13.60 -5.53 12.81
N TRP A 68 -13.27 -6.78 13.13
CA TRP A 68 -11.91 -7.30 13.19
C TRP A 68 -11.54 -7.95 11.88
N GLY A 69 -10.28 -7.86 11.48
CA GLY A 69 -9.76 -8.55 10.32
C GLY A 69 -8.29 -8.94 10.45
N VAL A 70 -7.93 -9.99 9.73
CA VAL A 70 -6.55 -10.40 9.48
C VAL A 70 -6.31 -10.23 8.00
N GLU A 71 -5.24 -9.54 7.65
CA GLU A 71 -4.80 -9.35 6.27
C GLU A 71 -3.44 -10.03 6.07
N SER A 72 -3.27 -10.64 4.92
CA SER A 72 -2.00 -11.15 4.44
C SER A 72 -1.81 -10.81 2.97
N ILE A 73 -0.61 -10.38 2.61
CA ILE A 73 -0.17 -10.31 1.22
C ILE A 73 1.09 -11.14 1.12
N THR A 74 1.06 -12.14 0.24
CA THR A 74 2.10 -13.16 0.09
C THR A 74 2.76 -13.03 -1.27
N PHE A 75 4.09 -13.06 -1.27
CA PHE A 75 4.93 -13.12 -2.46
C PHE A 75 6.08 -14.08 -2.20
N GLY A 76 6.33 -15.01 -3.14
CA GLY A 76 7.27 -16.10 -2.95
C GLY A 76 6.95 -16.92 -1.70
N ASN A 77 7.96 -17.11 -0.85
CA ASN A 77 7.83 -17.84 0.43
C ASN A 77 7.53 -16.92 1.62
N GLU A 78 7.11 -15.69 1.37
CA GLU A 78 7.01 -14.66 2.39
C GLU A 78 5.62 -14.04 2.46
N SER A 79 5.22 -13.69 3.67
CA SER A 79 3.92 -13.05 3.91
C SER A 79 4.09 -11.82 4.77
N GLN A 80 3.54 -10.70 4.31
CA GLN A 80 3.23 -9.57 5.16
C GLN A 80 1.92 -9.89 5.88
N LEU A 81 1.92 -9.83 7.20
CA LEU A 81 0.74 -10.04 8.04
C LEU A 81 0.34 -8.73 8.71
N GLY A 82 -0.96 -8.51 8.83
CA GLY A 82 -1.45 -7.45 9.69
C GLY A 82 -2.82 -7.74 10.27
N LEU A 83 -3.05 -7.14 11.43
CA LEU A 83 -4.31 -7.19 12.17
C LEU A 83 -4.97 -5.84 12.08
N VAL A 84 -6.26 -5.82 11.77
CA VAL A 84 -7.02 -4.58 11.62
C VAL A 84 -8.30 -4.66 12.44
N TYR A 85 -8.68 -3.54 13.04
CA TYR A 85 -9.89 -3.42 13.82
C TYR A 85 -10.53 -2.05 13.57
N GLY A 86 -11.85 -1.99 13.64
CA GLY A 86 -12.52 -0.73 13.88
C GLY A 86 -13.99 -0.83 14.25
N THR A 87 -14.52 0.27 14.75
CA THR A 87 -15.91 0.43 15.20
C THR A 87 -16.72 1.33 14.27
N GLY A 88 -16.09 1.92 13.25
CA GLY A 88 -16.67 2.99 12.44
C GLY A 88 -16.50 4.39 13.04
N ARG A 89 -15.90 4.49 14.23
CA ARG A 89 -15.48 5.75 14.86
C ARG A 89 -14.05 5.68 15.37
N VAL A 90 -13.60 4.51 15.80
CA VAL A 90 -12.23 4.26 16.24
C VAL A 90 -11.73 3.05 15.46
N GLY A 91 -10.49 3.07 15.02
CA GLY A 91 -9.86 1.95 14.33
C GLY A 91 -8.39 1.81 14.69
N GLY A 92 -7.84 0.64 14.44
CA GLY A 92 -6.44 0.31 14.68
C GLY A 92 -5.93 -0.74 13.69
N ALA A 93 -4.66 -0.65 13.33
CA ALA A 93 -3.94 -1.59 12.50
C ALA A 93 -2.58 -1.89 13.13
N VAL A 94 -2.14 -3.14 13.03
CA VAL A 94 -0.80 -3.60 13.41
C VAL A 94 -0.22 -4.40 12.25
N ALA A 95 1.05 -4.16 11.93
CA ALA A 95 1.80 -4.98 10.99
C ALA A 95 3.25 -5.18 11.48
N SER A 96 3.80 -6.37 11.20
CA SER A 96 5.20 -6.73 11.48
C SER A 96 6.17 -6.35 10.34
N SER A 97 5.66 -5.65 9.33
CA SER A 97 6.39 -5.07 8.21
C SER A 97 5.43 -4.04 7.62
N PRO A 98 5.61 -2.73 7.87
CA PRO A 98 4.76 -1.72 7.27
C PRO A 98 4.91 -1.71 5.74
N ASN A 99 4.11 -0.90 5.05
CA ASN A 99 4.01 -0.90 3.59
C ASN A 99 5.20 -0.25 2.84
N ASP A 100 6.35 -0.07 3.48
CA ASP A 100 7.54 0.47 2.81
C ASP A 100 8.06 -0.52 1.77
N GLY A 101 8.54 -0.01 0.64
CA GLY A 101 8.95 -0.83 -0.50
C GLY A 101 7.78 -1.50 -1.24
N THR A 102 6.54 -1.06 -1.02
CA THR A 102 5.37 -1.50 -1.79
C THR A 102 4.91 -0.41 -2.76
N PHE A 103 4.08 -0.79 -3.74
CA PHE A 103 3.52 0.14 -4.71
C PHE A 103 2.80 1.34 -4.07
N PHE A 104 2.12 1.13 -2.94
CA PHE A 104 1.29 2.13 -2.27
C PHE A 104 1.92 2.80 -1.05
N GLY A 105 3.07 2.32 -0.59
CA GLY A 105 3.77 2.88 0.57
C GLY A 105 5.02 3.64 0.19
N ASN A 106 5.79 4.02 1.22
CA ASN A 106 7.02 4.76 1.00
C ASN A 106 8.01 3.93 0.18
N LEU A 107 8.98 4.60 -0.46
CA LEU A 107 10.13 3.89 -0.99
C LEU A 107 10.82 3.10 0.15
N ALA A 108 11.37 1.93 -0.17
CA ALA A 108 12.21 1.22 0.78
C ALA A 108 13.45 2.09 1.05
N VAL A 109 13.75 2.49 2.28
CA VAL A 109 15.05 3.12 2.57
C VAL A 109 16.02 1.99 2.86
N GLU A 110 17.02 1.79 2.00
CA GLU A 110 18.01 0.71 2.13
C GLU A 110 19.30 1.12 1.39
N ASP A 111 20.43 0.50 1.72
CA ASP A 111 21.68 0.71 0.97
C ASP A 111 21.64 0.04 -0.42
N SER A 112 22.52 0.49 -1.32
CA SER A 112 22.53 0.03 -2.70
C SER A 112 22.87 -1.46 -2.84
N GLN A 113 23.69 -2.03 -1.95
CA GLN A 113 24.11 -3.43 -2.06
C GLN A 113 23.00 -4.37 -1.62
N ASN A 114 22.30 -4.07 -0.53
CA ASN A 114 21.09 -4.80 -0.17
C ASN A 114 20.00 -4.67 -1.21
N TYR A 115 19.80 -3.47 -1.77
CA TYR A 115 18.83 -3.25 -2.85
C TYR A 115 19.13 -4.18 -4.03
N ARG A 116 20.36 -4.17 -4.53
CA ARG A 116 20.79 -5.03 -5.65
C ARG A 116 20.56 -6.50 -5.35
N ARG A 117 21.07 -6.98 -4.21
CA ARG A 117 20.89 -8.38 -3.78
C ARG A 117 19.42 -8.77 -3.78
N ARG A 118 18.59 -7.93 -3.16
CA ARG A 118 17.16 -8.16 -2.96
C ARG A 118 16.41 -8.21 -4.29
N VAL A 119 16.67 -7.26 -5.19
CA VAL A 119 16.00 -7.21 -6.49
C VAL A 119 16.41 -8.39 -7.37
N MET A 120 17.70 -8.75 -7.41
CA MET A 120 18.16 -9.94 -8.13
C MET A 120 17.61 -11.24 -7.56
N ALA A 121 17.46 -11.33 -6.24
CA ALA A 121 16.85 -12.48 -5.57
C ALA A 121 15.31 -12.51 -5.69
N LEU A 122 14.69 -11.47 -6.28
CA LEU A 122 13.24 -11.26 -6.30
C LEU A 122 12.64 -11.38 -4.89
N GLU A 123 13.27 -10.71 -3.92
CA GLU A 123 12.83 -10.67 -2.53
C GLU A 123 12.13 -9.33 -2.24
N ARG A 124 11.04 -9.36 -1.47
CA ARG A 124 10.40 -8.13 -1.03
C ARG A 124 11.30 -7.39 -0.03
N PHE A 125 11.11 -6.08 0.08
CA PHE A 125 11.73 -5.32 1.15
C PHE A 125 11.21 -5.80 2.51
N LYS A 126 12.14 -5.92 3.46
CA LYS A 126 11.88 -6.31 4.84
C LYS A 126 12.57 -5.33 5.75
N GLU A 127 11.86 -4.92 6.79
CA GLU A 127 12.45 -4.27 7.93
C GLU A 127 12.01 -5.00 9.19
N GLU A 128 12.92 -5.09 10.15
CA GLU A 128 12.66 -5.64 11.47
C GLU A 128 11.96 -4.57 12.32
N LYS A 129 10.69 -4.29 12.00
CA LYS A 129 9.90 -3.27 12.66
C LYS A 129 8.51 -3.75 13.01
N TRP A 130 8.01 -3.26 14.14
CA TRP A 130 6.58 -3.28 14.44
C TRP A 130 5.99 -1.93 14.13
N ALA A 131 4.85 -1.91 13.45
CA ALA A 131 4.10 -0.70 13.19
C ALA A 131 2.67 -0.83 13.72
N PHE A 132 2.24 0.15 14.50
CA PHE A 132 0.87 0.35 14.96
C PHE A 132 0.34 1.66 14.39
N SER A 133 -0.89 1.63 13.91
CA SER A 133 -1.61 2.82 13.47
C SER A 133 -2.99 2.83 14.09
N GLY A 134 -3.39 3.94 14.71
CA GLY A 134 -4.71 4.14 15.30
C GLY A 134 -5.38 5.39 14.76
N GLY A 135 -6.70 5.37 14.64
CA GLY A 135 -7.47 6.51 14.14
C GLY A 135 -8.80 6.69 14.86
N VAL A 136 -9.22 7.94 15.02
CA VAL A 136 -10.50 8.33 15.63
C VAL A 136 -11.21 9.36 14.74
N ASN A 137 -12.49 9.15 14.51
CA ASN A 137 -13.39 10.12 13.92
C ASN A 137 -13.82 11.14 15.00
N LEU A 138 -13.46 12.40 14.81
CA LEU A 138 -13.84 13.47 15.72
C LEU A 138 -15.28 13.94 15.47
N PHE A 139 -15.70 14.01 14.21
CA PHE A 139 -17.08 14.33 13.84
C PHE A 139 -17.45 13.82 12.43
N GLY A 140 -18.76 13.72 12.18
CA GLY A 140 -19.33 13.37 10.87
C GLY A 140 -19.09 11.91 10.43
N GLY A 141 -18.61 11.05 11.32
CA GLY A 141 -18.29 9.64 11.02
C GLY A 141 -19.50 8.86 10.49
N ASP A 142 -20.64 9.02 11.17
CA ASP A 142 -21.89 8.30 10.85
C ASP A 142 -22.79 9.07 9.86
N GLU A 143 -22.52 10.36 9.60
CA GLU A 143 -23.37 11.18 8.75
C GLU A 143 -23.07 10.98 7.26
N LYS A 144 -24.12 10.70 6.47
CA LYS A 144 -24.02 10.44 5.02
C LYS A 144 -23.70 11.69 4.20
N ARG A 145 -23.99 12.87 4.74
CA ARG A 145 -23.78 14.19 4.12
C ARG A 145 -23.15 15.09 5.17
N GLY A 146 -22.32 16.02 4.72
CA GLY A 146 -21.61 16.94 5.58
C GLY A 146 -20.11 16.65 5.64
N LEU A 147 -19.48 17.44 6.49
CA LEU A 147 -18.06 17.40 6.75
C LEU A 147 -17.76 16.33 7.81
N SER A 148 -16.66 15.63 7.63
CA SER A 148 -16.18 14.64 8.59
C SER A 148 -14.68 14.80 8.78
N LEU A 149 -14.22 14.69 10.01
CA LEU A 149 -12.82 14.83 10.37
C LEU A 149 -12.35 13.60 11.13
N ASP A 150 -11.28 13.00 10.64
CA ASP A 150 -10.57 11.90 11.27
C ASP A 150 -9.16 12.36 11.64
N ILE A 151 -8.70 11.93 12.80
CA ILE A 151 -7.30 12.06 13.22
C ILE A 151 -6.73 10.68 13.49
N GLY A 152 -5.43 10.51 13.31
CA GLY A 152 -4.76 9.26 13.62
C GLY A 152 -3.34 9.47 14.11
N GLY A 153 -2.85 8.47 14.83
CA GLY A 153 -1.48 8.37 15.31
C GLY A 153 -0.84 7.09 14.79
N MET A 154 0.48 7.14 14.61
CA MET A 154 1.29 6.00 14.24
C MET A 154 2.42 5.85 15.23
N TRP A 155 2.73 4.61 15.59
CA TRP A 155 3.91 4.22 16.36
C TRP A 155 4.65 3.14 15.58
N ARG A 156 5.95 3.30 15.44
CA ARG A 156 6.86 2.35 14.80
C ARG A 156 7.98 2.04 15.77
N ARG A 157 8.34 0.76 15.94
CA ARG A 157 9.46 0.34 16.77
C ARG A 157 10.47 -0.42 15.92
N HIS A 158 11.71 0.08 15.89
CA HIS A 158 12.84 -0.63 15.30
C HIS A 158 13.32 -1.71 16.28
N LEU A 159 13.40 -2.96 15.82
CA LEU A 159 13.71 -4.08 16.71
C LEU A 159 15.19 -4.13 17.09
N GLU A 160 16.09 -3.91 16.12
CA GLU A 160 17.54 -3.96 16.39
C GLU A 160 18.05 -2.77 17.22
N LEU A 161 17.64 -1.55 16.90
CA LEU A 161 17.99 -0.34 17.66
C LEU A 161 17.18 -0.18 18.96
N GLU A 162 16.09 -0.92 19.12
CA GLU A 162 15.10 -0.75 20.20
C GLU A 162 14.51 0.68 20.31
N GLU A 163 14.53 1.44 19.21
CA GLU A 163 14.05 2.81 19.13
C GLU A 163 12.56 2.90 18.72
N ASP A 164 11.85 3.87 19.32
CA ASP A 164 10.46 4.17 19.02
C ASP A 164 10.33 5.46 18.20
N HIS A 165 9.58 5.37 17.11
CA HIS A 165 9.24 6.50 16.25
C HIS A 165 7.72 6.71 16.20
N PHE A 166 7.34 7.96 15.96
CA PHE A 166 5.95 8.39 16.02
C PHE A 166 5.57 9.17 14.77
N GLY A 167 4.27 9.14 14.49
CA GLY A 167 3.66 9.91 13.44
C GLY A 167 2.20 10.24 13.74
N GLY A 168 1.63 11.09 12.91
CA GLY A 168 0.25 11.50 13.01
C GLY A 168 -0.32 11.85 11.64
N GLY A 169 -1.64 11.80 11.54
CA GLY A 169 -2.35 12.13 10.32
C GLY A 169 -3.73 12.71 10.60
N LEU A 170 -4.23 13.43 9.60
CA LEU A 170 -5.55 14.03 9.61
C LEU A 170 -6.20 13.73 8.25
N THR A 171 -7.50 13.46 8.25
CA THR A 171 -8.29 13.31 7.04
C THR A 171 -9.58 14.10 7.16
N LEU A 172 -9.81 15.00 6.20
CA LEU A 172 -11.05 15.72 6.03
C LEU A 172 -11.85 15.08 4.90
N THR A 173 -13.10 14.71 5.17
CA THR A 173 -13.98 14.10 4.18
C THR A 173 -15.24 14.95 3.99
N TRP A 174 -15.59 15.25 2.74
CA TRP A 174 -16.80 15.99 2.39
C TRP A 174 -17.80 15.06 1.67
N ASN A 175 -19.01 14.93 2.23
CA ASN A 175 -20.11 14.10 1.71
C ASN A 175 -19.72 12.64 1.43
N LYS A 176 -18.65 12.12 2.07
CA LYS A 176 -18.05 10.80 1.81
C LYS A 176 -17.62 10.56 0.34
N ILE A 177 -17.60 11.61 -0.48
CA ILE A 177 -17.21 11.59 -1.90
C ILE A 177 -15.77 12.07 -2.05
N LEU A 178 -15.43 13.19 -1.42
CA LEU A 178 -14.09 13.79 -1.51
C LEU A 178 -13.38 13.65 -0.17
N SER A 179 -12.11 13.28 -0.19
CA SER A 179 -11.27 13.17 0.99
C SER A 179 -9.91 13.82 0.77
N LEU A 180 -9.45 14.57 1.76
CA LEU A 180 -8.12 15.18 1.82
C LEU A 180 -7.43 14.68 3.07
N GLY A 181 -6.33 13.97 2.89
CA GLY A 181 -5.51 13.43 3.97
C GLY A 181 -4.12 14.05 3.96
N VAL A 182 -3.58 14.32 5.14
CA VAL A 182 -2.15 14.59 5.34
C VAL A 182 -1.66 13.73 6.49
N SER A 183 -0.46 13.17 6.38
CA SER A 183 0.19 12.54 7.52
C SER A 183 1.70 12.71 7.46
N GLN A 184 2.33 12.53 8.61
CA GLN A 184 3.77 12.62 8.75
C GLN A 184 4.23 11.64 9.84
N TYR A 185 5.36 10.97 9.60
CA TYR A 185 6.02 10.13 10.59
C TYR A 185 7.53 10.22 10.43
N ASN A 186 8.26 10.00 11.53
CA ASN A 186 9.70 9.79 11.49
C ASN A 186 10.00 8.30 11.49
N ASP A 187 11.16 7.91 10.96
CA ASP A 187 11.64 6.54 11.00
C ASP A 187 13.17 6.48 10.80
N VAL A 188 13.74 5.29 10.96
CA VAL A 188 15.15 4.98 10.75
C VAL A 188 15.31 3.69 9.96
N TYR A 189 16.24 3.67 9.04
CA TYR A 189 16.81 2.43 8.49
C TYR A 189 18.15 2.20 9.17
N TYR A 190 18.38 0.98 9.64
CA TYR A 190 19.62 0.59 10.28
C TYR A 190 20.12 -0.75 9.75
N GLN A 191 21.41 -0.84 9.51
CA GLN A 191 22.09 -2.10 9.25
C GLN A 191 23.55 -2.04 9.69
N ASP A 192 23.95 -3.03 10.50
CA ASP A 192 25.35 -3.25 10.85
C ASP A 192 25.96 -4.42 10.06
N LEU A 193 26.87 -4.11 9.13
CA LEU A 193 27.62 -5.09 8.36
C LEU A 193 29.07 -5.26 8.86
N ARG A 194 29.52 -4.52 9.88
CA ARG A 194 30.93 -4.52 10.31
C ARG A 194 31.40 -5.93 10.69
N ASP A 195 32.59 -6.28 10.20
CA ASP A 195 33.26 -7.56 10.44
C ASP A 195 32.46 -8.80 10.00
N ARG A 196 31.41 -8.60 9.17
CA ARG A 196 30.64 -9.69 8.57
C ARG A 196 31.20 -10.05 7.20
N GLU A 197 31.17 -11.34 6.89
CA GLU A 197 31.34 -11.80 5.52
C GLU A 197 30.04 -11.55 4.74
N GLY A 198 30.17 -11.07 3.52
CA GLY A 198 29.03 -10.93 2.62
C GLY A 198 29.45 -10.76 1.17
N GLN A 199 28.50 -10.32 0.36
CA GLN A 199 28.67 -10.12 -1.07
C GLN A 199 28.35 -8.68 -1.43
N ILE A 200 29.22 -8.07 -2.22
CA ILE A 200 28.91 -6.85 -2.98
C ILE A 200 28.59 -7.24 -4.41
N PHE A 201 27.66 -6.52 -5.01
CA PHE A 201 27.18 -6.72 -6.37
C PHE A 201 27.55 -5.50 -7.20
N ASP A 202 28.16 -5.69 -8.37
CA ASP A 202 28.40 -4.61 -9.34
C ASP A 202 27.10 -4.23 -10.10
N GLN A 203 27.22 -3.40 -11.15
CA GLN A 203 26.05 -2.97 -11.92
C GLN A 203 25.51 -4.08 -12.82
N GLU A 204 26.34 -5.05 -13.15
CA GLU A 204 26.02 -6.24 -13.93
C GLU A 204 25.56 -7.41 -13.05
N GLY A 205 25.40 -7.19 -11.74
CA GLY A 205 24.94 -8.20 -10.79
C GLY A 205 25.99 -9.24 -10.38
N ASN A 206 27.26 -9.09 -10.77
CA ASN A 206 28.31 -10.00 -10.36
C ASN A 206 28.62 -9.84 -8.87
N ALA A 207 28.58 -10.96 -8.15
CA ALA A 207 28.86 -11.00 -6.72
C ALA A 207 30.37 -11.15 -6.44
N THR A 208 30.92 -10.28 -5.60
CA THR A 208 32.27 -10.41 -5.03
C THR A 208 32.16 -10.60 -3.52
N SER A 209 32.74 -11.67 -2.99
CA SER A 209 32.83 -11.89 -1.55
C SER A 209 33.77 -10.88 -0.90
N VAL A 210 33.31 -10.24 0.17
CA VAL A 210 34.08 -9.27 0.95
C VAL A 210 33.90 -9.51 2.44
N ILE A 211 34.90 -9.07 3.20
CA ILE A 211 34.74 -8.83 4.63
C ILE A 211 34.47 -7.34 4.77
N PHE A 212 33.31 -6.99 5.28
CA PHE A 212 32.91 -5.61 5.48
C PHE A 212 33.78 -4.96 6.56
N GLY A 213 34.41 -3.84 6.21
CA GLY A 213 35.28 -3.11 7.13
C GLY A 213 34.53 -2.45 8.28
N SER A 214 35.28 -1.85 9.21
CA SER A 214 34.77 -1.18 10.41
C SER A 214 33.81 -0.02 10.17
N ASN A 215 33.73 0.50 8.94
CA ASN A 215 32.87 1.63 8.56
C ASN A 215 31.58 1.17 7.87
N SER A 216 31.30 -0.13 7.79
CA SER A 216 30.13 -0.70 7.11
C SER A 216 28.89 -0.68 8.01
N LEU A 217 28.57 0.50 8.53
CA LEU A 217 27.40 0.78 9.36
C LEU A 217 26.52 1.76 8.61
N TYR A 218 25.28 1.37 8.33
CA TYR A 218 24.32 2.18 7.59
C TYR A 218 23.19 2.58 8.52
N GLU A 219 23.06 3.88 8.77
CA GLU A 219 21.96 4.43 9.57
C GLU A 219 21.40 5.65 8.84
N TYR A 220 20.18 5.52 8.31
CA TYR A 220 19.47 6.60 7.64
C TYR A 220 18.25 6.98 8.47
N ARG A 221 18.30 8.13 9.12
CA ARG A 221 17.14 8.73 9.78
C ARG A 221 16.40 9.60 8.78
N TYR A 222 15.08 9.47 8.75
CA TYR A 222 14.26 10.15 7.78
C TYR A 222 12.86 10.47 8.28
N ARG A 223 12.22 11.40 7.60
CA ARG A 223 10.83 11.81 7.81
C ARG A 223 10.06 11.60 6.54
N VAL A 224 8.91 10.94 6.67
CA VAL A 224 7.98 10.71 5.57
C VAL A 224 6.78 11.62 5.75
N THR A 225 6.45 12.38 4.72
CA THR A 225 5.22 13.17 4.65
C THR A 225 4.34 12.64 3.52
N SER A 226 3.08 12.34 3.83
CA SER A 226 2.09 11.88 2.86
C SER A 226 0.95 12.89 2.67
N PHE A 227 0.52 13.04 1.43
CA PHE A 227 -0.70 13.75 1.05
C PHE A 227 -1.58 12.82 0.25
N VAL A 228 -2.86 12.74 0.60
CA VAL A 228 -3.85 11.87 -0.05
C VAL A 228 -5.03 12.69 -0.51
N TYR A 229 -5.33 12.63 -1.80
CA TYR A 229 -6.57 13.16 -2.39
C TYR A 229 -7.41 11.99 -2.90
N GLY A 230 -8.59 11.81 -2.32
CA GLY A 230 -9.49 10.72 -2.67
C GLY A 230 -10.81 11.21 -3.24
N LEU A 231 -11.33 10.50 -4.24
CA LEU A 231 -12.63 10.71 -4.86
C LEU A 231 -13.38 9.38 -4.96
N LYS A 232 -14.68 9.40 -4.64
CA LYS A 232 -15.52 8.20 -4.64
C LYS A 232 -16.86 8.48 -5.29
N PHE A 233 -17.22 7.66 -6.27
CA PHE A 233 -18.46 7.77 -7.00
C PHE A 233 -19.06 6.39 -7.26
N SER A 234 -20.11 6.04 -6.51
CA SER A 234 -20.91 4.83 -6.70
C SER A 234 -20.12 3.51 -6.64
N VAL A 235 -19.49 3.14 -7.76
CA VAL A 235 -18.71 1.91 -7.98
C VAL A 235 -17.26 2.20 -8.35
N LEU A 236 -16.82 3.46 -8.26
CA LEU A 236 -15.46 3.88 -8.53
C LEU A 236 -14.87 4.58 -7.31
N ALA A 237 -13.61 4.30 -7.02
CA ALA A 237 -12.76 5.08 -6.13
C ALA A 237 -11.49 5.46 -6.88
N PHE A 238 -11.03 6.67 -6.64
CA PHE A 238 -9.79 7.20 -7.16
C PHE A 238 -9.00 7.81 -6.00
N ASP A 239 -7.72 7.47 -5.87
CA ASP A 239 -6.82 8.13 -4.94
C ASP A 239 -5.57 8.62 -5.67
N TYR A 240 -5.16 9.84 -5.32
CA TYR A 240 -3.88 10.42 -5.67
C TYR A 240 -3.07 10.60 -4.39
N ILE A 241 -1.91 9.97 -4.32
CA ILE A 241 -1.07 9.93 -3.12
C ILE A 241 0.30 10.50 -3.47
N THR A 242 0.79 11.46 -2.69
CA THR A 242 2.17 11.92 -2.77
C THR A 242 2.87 11.54 -1.48
N LEU A 243 4.04 10.94 -1.58
CA LEU A 243 4.95 10.60 -0.49
C LEU A 243 6.25 11.36 -0.70
N LYS A 244 6.74 12.03 0.33
CA LYS A 244 8.03 12.70 0.36
C LYS A 244 8.85 12.11 1.49
N THR A 245 10.03 11.58 1.19
CA THR A 245 11.02 11.15 2.18
C THR A 245 12.13 12.18 2.25
N GLU A 246 12.30 12.79 3.42
CA GLU A 246 13.37 13.74 3.74
C GLU A 246 14.36 13.06 4.69
N TYR A 247 15.63 13.01 4.31
CA TYR A 247 16.68 12.42 5.13
C TYR A 247 17.26 13.48 6.09
N GLU A 248 17.70 13.06 7.28
CA GLU A 248 18.42 13.95 8.19
C GLU A 248 19.82 14.30 7.67
N ASP A 249 20.45 13.40 6.92
CA ASP A 249 21.70 13.68 6.21
C ASP A 249 21.43 14.52 4.96
N GLU A 250 21.86 15.78 4.99
CA GLU A 250 21.72 16.74 3.89
C GLU A 250 22.45 16.33 2.61
N ALA A 251 23.39 15.37 2.67
CA ALA A 251 24.06 14.82 1.50
C ALA A 251 23.12 13.93 0.65
N ILE A 252 22.02 13.44 1.23
CA ILE A 252 21.06 12.55 0.54
C ILE A 252 19.89 13.39 0.02
N GLU A 253 19.70 13.41 -1.30
CA GLU A 253 18.57 14.12 -1.90
C GLU A 253 17.21 13.54 -1.44
N PRO A 254 16.21 14.39 -1.14
CA PRO A 254 14.86 13.92 -0.85
C PRO A 254 14.30 13.08 -2.00
N SER A 255 13.51 12.08 -1.63
CA SER A 255 12.87 11.20 -2.60
C SER A 255 11.37 11.40 -2.61
N TYR A 256 10.76 11.24 -3.78
CA TYR A 256 9.34 11.50 -4.02
C TYR A 256 8.68 10.30 -4.67
N SER A 257 7.49 9.96 -4.22
CA SER A 257 6.64 8.95 -4.88
C SER A 257 5.24 9.51 -5.06
N THR A 258 4.71 9.41 -6.27
CA THR A 258 3.36 9.84 -6.63
C THR A 258 2.59 8.65 -7.17
N VAL A 259 1.48 8.30 -6.53
CA VAL A 259 0.64 7.16 -6.90
C VAL A 259 -0.73 7.65 -7.33
N TRP A 260 -1.12 7.29 -8.55
CA TRP A 260 -2.47 7.38 -9.07
C TRP A 260 -3.08 5.99 -8.97
N ASN A 261 -4.22 5.84 -8.30
CA ASN A 261 -4.88 4.54 -8.21
C ASN A 261 -6.38 4.66 -8.43
N MET A 262 -6.94 3.75 -9.22
CA MET A 262 -8.35 3.66 -9.52
C MET A 262 -8.86 2.26 -9.21
N SER A 263 -9.96 2.17 -8.48
CA SER A 263 -10.63 0.92 -8.17
C SER A 263 -12.08 0.91 -8.64
N TYR A 264 -12.46 -0.15 -9.36
CA TYR A 264 -13.81 -0.41 -9.85
C TYR A 264 -14.44 -1.59 -9.09
N PHE A 265 -15.58 -1.32 -8.46
CA PHE A 265 -16.30 -2.24 -7.59
C PHE A 265 -17.51 -2.84 -8.34
N TYR A 266 -17.38 -4.08 -8.80
CA TYR A 266 -18.44 -4.78 -9.52
C TYR A 266 -18.94 -6.01 -8.78
N ARG A 267 -20.14 -5.91 -8.19
CA ARG A 267 -20.75 -6.96 -7.36
C ARG A 267 -19.87 -7.36 -6.19
N ARG A 268 -19.07 -8.42 -6.35
CA ARG A 268 -18.11 -8.95 -5.36
C ARG A 268 -16.66 -8.79 -5.82
N TRP A 269 -16.46 -8.33 -7.06
CA TRP A 269 -15.15 -8.06 -7.62
C TRP A 269 -14.71 -6.63 -7.33
N ILE A 270 -13.41 -6.47 -7.09
CA ILE A 270 -12.72 -5.19 -6.99
C ILE A 270 -11.57 -5.28 -7.98
N PHE A 271 -11.58 -4.41 -8.98
CA PHE A 271 -10.48 -4.29 -9.94
C PHE A 271 -9.74 -3.01 -9.66
N SER A 272 -8.42 -3.06 -9.57
CA SER A 272 -7.57 -1.92 -9.25
C SER A 272 -6.52 -1.74 -10.34
N TYR A 273 -6.31 -0.49 -10.74
CA TYR A 273 -5.26 -0.08 -11.66
C TYR A 273 -4.53 1.10 -11.05
N GLY A 274 -3.21 0.98 -10.95
CA GLY A 274 -2.35 2.03 -10.39
C GLY A 274 -1.23 2.40 -11.33
N LYS A 275 -0.81 3.68 -11.29
CA LYS A 275 0.46 4.14 -11.82
C LYS A 275 1.24 4.85 -10.73
N ARG A 276 2.48 4.45 -10.49
CA ARG A 276 3.41 5.08 -9.56
C ARG A 276 4.52 5.76 -10.36
N PHE A 277 4.85 6.98 -9.95
CA PHE A 277 6.01 7.72 -10.43
C PHE A 277 6.92 7.94 -9.23
N GLU A 278 8.17 7.52 -9.34
CA GLU A 278 9.17 7.72 -8.30
C GLU A 278 10.30 8.62 -8.80
N GLU A 279 10.70 9.59 -7.99
CA GLU A 279 11.92 10.37 -8.17
C GLU A 279 12.85 10.10 -6.98
N SER A 280 13.91 9.30 -7.18
CA SER A 280 14.81 8.85 -6.10
C SER A 280 16.22 8.54 -6.64
N PHE A 281 17.20 8.49 -5.73
CA PHE A 281 18.59 8.14 -6.07
C PHE A 281 18.80 6.65 -6.37
N LYS A 282 17.81 5.80 -6.10
CA LYS A 282 17.91 4.35 -6.31
C LYS A 282 18.11 4.00 -7.77
N GLU A 283 18.78 2.89 -8.01
CA GLU A 283 18.90 2.32 -9.35
C GLU A 283 17.58 1.65 -9.77
N VAL A 284 17.48 1.34 -11.05
CA VAL A 284 16.43 0.48 -11.63
C VAL A 284 17.12 -0.76 -12.16
N TYR A 285 16.59 -1.94 -11.86
CA TYR A 285 17.08 -3.16 -12.47
C TYR A 285 16.38 -3.39 -13.80
N ASP A 286 17.15 -3.41 -14.89
CA ASP A 286 16.68 -3.79 -16.20
C ASP A 286 16.79 -5.32 -16.33
N SER A 287 15.64 -6.00 -16.36
CA SER A 287 15.61 -7.46 -16.44
C SER A 287 15.92 -8.02 -17.84
N GLU A 288 15.86 -7.21 -18.89
CA GLU A 288 16.20 -7.65 -20.26
C GLU A 288 17.72 -7.64 -20.46
N GLU A 289 18.38 -6.60 -19.96
CA GLU A 289 19.83 -6.41 -20.07
C GLU A 289 20.60 -6.94 -18.84
N GLU A 290 19.90 -7.35 -17.78
CA GLU A 290 20.45 -7.81 -16.49
C GLU A 290 21.40 -6.79 -15.84
N ILE A 291 21.08 -5.50 -15.93
CA ILE A 291 21.92 -4.40 -15.42
C ILE A 291 21.16 -3.43 -14.52
N PHE A 292 21.87 -2.83 -13.57
CA PHE A 292 21.39 -1.73 -12.74
C PHE A 292 21.67 -0.39 -13.42
N LEU A 293 20.60 0.31 -13.76
CA LEU A 293 20.63 1.62 -14.39
C LEU A 293 20.39 2.73 -13.36
N THR A 294 21.25 3.75 -13.36
CA THR A 294 21.00 4.96 -12.57
C THR A 294 19.95 5.82 -13.28
N GLN A 295 18.70 5.71 -12.83
CA GLN A 295 17.60 6.51 -13.33
C GLN A 295 16.91 7.24 -12.19
N LYS A 296 16.94 8.57 -12.23
CA LYS A 296 16.30 9.38 -11.19
C LYS A 296 14.79 9.21 -11.19
N ARG A 297 14.16 9.14 -12.37
CA ARG A 297 12.71 8.98 -12.54
C ARG A 297 12.38 7.57 -12.98
N LYS A 298 11.41 6.98 -12.30
CA LYS A 298 10.96 5.59 -12.49
C LYS A 298 9.45 5.57 -12.59
N ASP A 299 8.89 4.70 -13.41
CA ASP A 299 7.45 4.53 -13.51
C ASP A 299 7.01 3.07 -13.47
N ASP A 300 6.08 2.80 -12.57
CA ASP A 300 5.58 1.46 -12.30
C ASP A 300 4.07 1.39 -12.52
N VAL A 301 3.59 0.22 -12.92
CA VAL A 301 2.17 -0.08 -13.07
C VAL A 301 1.77 -1.16 -12.09
N PHE A 302 0.58 -0.99 -11.51
CA PHE A 302 -0.05 -1.96 -10.62
C PHE A 302 -1.37 -2.44 -11.22
N LEU A 303 -1.62 -3.74 -11.10
CA LEU A 303 -2.94 -4.33 -11.40
C LEU A 303 -3.39 -5.17 -10.21
N GLY A 304 -4.67 -5.05 -9.85
CA GLY A 304 -5.25 -5.86 -8.78
C GLY A 304 -6.61 -6.39 -9.18
N ALA A 305 -6.89 -7.65 -8.82
CA ALA A 305 -8.22 -8.22 -8.88
C ALA A 305 -8.51 -8.94 -7.56
N GLN A 306 -9.57 -8.53 -6.88
CA GLN A 306 -10.00 -9.11 -5.61
C GLN A 306 -11.44 -9.58 -5.71
N TYR A 307 -11.76 -10.65 -4.99
CA TYR A 307 -13.10 -11.21 -4.90
C TYR A 307 -13.52 -11.39 -3.44
N ALA A 308 -14.61 -10.72 -3.07
CA ALA A 308 -15.18 -10.79 -1.74
C ALA A 308 -16.21 -11.93 -1.63
N LEU A 309 -15.88 -12.95 -0.85
CA LEU A 309 -16.73 -14.08 -0.55
C LEU A 309 -17.83 -13.68 0.47
N PRO A 310 -18.95 -14.43 0.53
CA PRO A 310 -20.08 -14.10 1.42
C PRO A 310 -19.72 -14.11 2.92
N PHE A 311 -18.74 -14.93 3.31
CA PHE A 311 -18.37 -15.20 4.70
C PHE A 311 -17.25 -14.28 5.22
N GLY A 312 -17.10 -13.09 4.65
CA GLY A 312 -16.15 -12.08 5.14
C GLY A 312 -14.70 -12.24 4.65
N LEU A 313 -14.40 -13.31 3.90
CA LEU A 313 -13.11 -13.52 3.23
C LEU A 313 -13.02 -12.73 1.91
N VAL A 314 -11.89 -12.09 1.67
CA VAL A 314 -11.53 -11.46 0.41
C VAL A 314 -10.22 -12.11 -0.05
N VAL A 315 -10.21 -12.58 -1.29
CA VAL A 315 -9.02 -13.13 -1.93
C VAL A 315 -8.66 -12.26 -3.12
N GLY A 316 -7.38 -12.02 -3.36
CA GLY A 316 -6.91 -11.18 -4.43
C GLY A 316 -5.63 -11.65 -5.07
N GLY A 317 -5.45 -11.30 -6.34
CA GLY A 317 -4.18 -11.36 -7.04
C GLY A 317 -3.74 -9.95 -7.41
N PHE A 318 -2.46 -9.67 -7.24
CA PHE A 318 -1.87 -8.36 -7.47
C PHE A 318 -0.61 -8.50 -8.33
N TYR A 319 -0.53 -7.73 -9.41
CA TYR A 319 0.68 -7.58 -10.19
C TYR A 319 1.46 -6.36 -9.68
N ASN A 320 2.76 -6.56 -9.48
CA ASN A 320 3.73 -5.56 -9.08
C ASN A 320 3.39 -4.84 -7.76
N TYR A 321 2.97 -5.61 -6.73
CA TYR A 321 2.67 -5.02 -5.42
C TYR A 321 3.95 -4.60 -4.69
N TYR A 322 5.05 -5.34 -4.87
CA TYR A 322 6.32 -5.12 -4.19
C TYR A 322 7.38 -4.40 -5.06
N LEU A 323 6.98 -3.86 -6.22
CA LEU A 323 7.90 -3.16 -7.16
C LEU A 323 9.00 -4.10 -7.70
N LEU A 324 8.61 -5.32 -8.07
CA LEU A 324 9.47 -6.40 -8.55
C LEU A 324 8.92 -7.10 -9.80
N ASP A 325 7.95 -6.48 -10.50
CA ASP A 325 7.20 -7.10 -11.59
C ASP A 325 6.61 -8.48 -11.21
N ASP A 326 6.14 -8.55 -9.97
CA ASP A 326 5.74 -9.78 -9.30
C ASP A 326 4.25 -10.11 -9.43
N LEU A 327 3.88 -11.35 -9.11
CA LEU A 327 2.51 -11.73 -8.78
C LEU A 327 2.40 -12.05 -7.29
N SER A 328 1.65 -11.23 -6.57
CA SER A 328 1.34 -11.39 -5.15
C SER A 328 -0.09 -11.88 -4.94
N LEU A 329 -0.31 -12.62 -3.85
CA LEU A 329 -1.64 -13.08 -3.43
C LEU A 329 -2.06 -12.36 -2.15
N GLY A 330 -3.25 -11.76 -2.18
CA GLY A 330 -3.89 -11.15 -1.03
C GLY A 330 -4.94 -12.05 -0.40
N LEU A 331 -4.92 -12.16 0.92
CA LEU A 331 -5.97 -12.80 1.70
C LEU A 331 -6.35 -11.90 2.87
N THR A 332 -7.61 -11.50 2.91
CA THR A 332 -8.14 -10.72 4.04
C THR A 332 -9.38 -11.41 4.58
N TYR A 333 -9.35 -11.80 5.85
CA TYR A 333 -10.50 -12.37 6.54
C TYR A 333 -11.01 -11.40 7.60
N PHE A 334 -12.29 -11.07 7.57
CA PHE A 334 -12.92 -10.28 8.62
C PHE A 334 -14.00 -11.09 9.35
N PHE A 335 -14.00 -10.96 10.67
CA PHE A 335 -14.92 -11.62 11.60
C PHE A 335 -16.28 -10.92 11.68
#